data_AF-A0A6L4ZLH0-F1
#
_entry.id   AF-A0A6L4ZLH0-F1
#
_cell.length_a   1.000
_cell.length_b   1.000
_cell.length_c   1.000
_cell.angle_alpha   90.00
_cell.angle_beta   90.00
_cell.angle_gamma   90.00
#
_symmetry.space_group_name_H-M   'P 1'
#
loop_
_entity.id
_entity.type
_entity.pdbx_description
1 polymer ?
#
loop_
_entity_poly.entity_id
_entity_poly.type
_entity_poly.pdbx_seq_one_letter_code
_entity_poly.pdbx_strand_id
1 'polypeptide(L)'
;MVNDIKPETLKLFYHGMDAPALVRGFQEYLEFFLAKDHYTATKQDIYTALALTVRNRLLERWIRTQETYYKQDVKRVYYLSLEFLMGRALGNSLVNLGLLDECHKAMHELGYDLEEVRETEWDAGLGNGGLGRLAACFLDSLASLEIPGYGYGIRYEYGIFNQRIQDGYQVESPDNWLRYGNAWEIARPEYLYPVHFYGKVLQYRDRHNHLVNEWLETEEVLAMAYDTPIPGYNNSTVNTLRLWAAKASRDFDFTYFNEGDYMKAVEA
;
A
#
# COMPACT_ATOMS: atom_id res chain seq x y z
N MET A 1 -2.95 -10.48 24.18
CA MET A 1 -2.16 -9.95 25.30
C MET A 1 -0.74 -9.67 24.82
N VAL A 2 -0.46 -8.42 24.47
CA VAL A 2 0.89 -7.84 24.47
C VAL A 2 0.75 -6.53 25.22
N ASN A 3 0.48 -6.63 26.52
CA ASN A 3 0.48 -5.50 27.43
C ASN A 3 1.63 -5.75 28.39
N ASP A 4 2.79 -5.12 28.12
CA ASP A 4 3.85 -4.81 29.09
C ASP A 4 5.14 -4.23 28.45
N ILE A 5 5.07 -3.70 27.22
CA ILE A 5 6.15 -2.83 26.73
C ILE A 5 5.83 -1.41 27.19
N LYS A 6 6.66 -0.84 28.07
CA LYS A 6 6.61 0.58 28.39
C LYS A 6 6.83 1.37 27.08
N PRO A 7 5.84 2.10 26.57
CA PRO A 7 5.95 2.77 25.26
C PRO A 7 7.10 3.79 25.21
N GLU A 8 7.48 4.32 26.36
CA GLU A 8 8.42 5.43 26.52
C GLU A 8 9.88 5.11 26.16
N THR A 9 10.26 3.83 26.03
CA THR A 9 11.62 3.43 25.64
C THR A 9 11.81 3.34 24.12
N LEU A 10 10.72 3.30 23.34
CA LEU A 10 10.76 3.28 21.88
C LEU A 10 10.89 4.71 21.35
N LYS A 11 12.10 5.08 20.92
CA LYS A 11 12.34 6.37 20.27
C LYS A 11 12.12 6.24 18.76
N LEU A 12 11.33 7.15 18.20
CA LEU A 12 11.25 7.32 16.75
C LEU A 12 12.59 7.91 16.24
N PHE A 13 13.14 7.29 15.20
CA PHE A 13 14.32 7.78 14.51
C PHE A 13 13.92 8.81 13.45
N TYR A 14 14.85 9.72 13.16
CA TYR A 14 14.69 10.73 12.11
C TYR A 14 15.80 10.60 11.08
N HIS A 15 15.41 10.37 9.84
CA HIS A 15 16.31 10.39 8.71
C HIS A 15 16.55 11.85 8.28
N GLY A 16 17.83 12.18 8.04
CA GLY A 16 18.19 13.50 7.50
C GLY A 16 17.57 13.73 6.13
N MET A 17 17.28 14.97 5.77
CA MET A 17 16.62 15.31 4.50
C MET A 17 17.60 15.77 3.41
N ASP A 18 18.88 15.89 3.76
CA ASP A 18 19.97 16.36 2.88
C ASP A 18 20.56 15.24 2.03
N ALA A 19 21.23 15.61 0.93
CA ALA A 19 21.85 14.67 0.01
C ALA A 19 22.73 13.61 0.70
N PRO A 20 23.64 13.94 1.64
CA PRO A 20 24.44 12.92 2.33
C PRO A 20 23.62 11.89 3.12
N ALA A 21 22.50 12.29 3.74
CA ALA A 21 21.62 11.35 4.43
C ALA A 21 20.82 10.48 3.46
N LEU A 22 20.48 11.00 2.27
CA LEU A 22 19.84 10.23 1.20
C LEU A 22 20.80 9.19 0.62
N VAL A 23 22.06 9.57 0.35
CA VAL A 23 23.13 8.65 -0.10
C VAL A 23 23.30 7.50 0.88
N ARG A 24 23.41 7.79 2.18
CA ARG A 24 23.54 6.74 3.22
C ARG A 24 22.34 5.81 3.25
N GLY A 25 21.12 6.35 3.29
CA GLY A 25 19.91 5.52 3.31
C GLY A 25 19.78 4.64 2.06
N PHE A 26 20.13 5.19 0.89
CA PHE A 26 20.16 4.46 -0.37
C PHE A 26 21.13 3.27 -0.29
N GLN A 27 22.36 3.51 0.16
CA GLN A 27 23.38 2.46 0.29
C GLN A 27 22.98 1.39 1.30
N GLU A 28 22.41 1.77 2.44
CA GLU A 28 21.89 0.84 3.46
C GLU A 28 20.80 -0.07 2.87
N TYR A 29 19.86 0.48 2.10
CA TYR A 29 18.83 -0.32 1.44
C TYR A 29 19.38 -1.23 0.34
N LEU A 30 20.33 -0.73 -0.46
CA LEU A 30 20.95 -1.54 -1.50
C LEU A 30 21.72 -2.73 -0.91
N GLU A 31 22.54 -2.47 0.12
CA GLU A 31 23.41 -3.47 0.73
C GLU A 31 22.63 -4.44 1.62
N PHE A 32 21.85 -3.94 2.59
CA PHE A 32 21.28 -4.79 3.65
C PHE A 32 19.87 -5.27 3.38
N PHE A 33 19.07 -4.50 2.64
CA PHE A 33 17.70 -4.93 2.30
C PHE A 33 17.64 -5.71 1.00
N LEU A 34 18.35 -5.26 -0.04
CA LEU A 34 18.36 -5.93 -1.35
C LEU A 34 19.49 -6.94 -1.51
N ALA A 35 20.48 -6.96 -0.60
CA ALA A 35 21.66 -7.82 -0.69
C ALA A 35 22.41 -7.64 -2.03
N LYS A 36 22.60 -6.37 -2.44
CA LYS A 36 23.24 -5.97 -3.70
C LYS A 36 24.48 -5.14 -3.45
N ASP A 37 25.41 -5.25 -4.39
CA ASP A 37 26.56 -4.37 -4.53
C ASP A 37 26.47 -3.57 -5.85
N HIS A 38 27.44 -2.68 -6.08
CA HIS A 38 27.46 -1.87 -7.30
C HIS A 38 27.73 -2.66 -8.58
N TYR A 39 28.16 -3.93 -8.50
CA TYR A 39 28.40 -4.79 -9.67
C TYR A 39 27.15 -5.59 -10.07
N THR A 40 26.25 -5.86 -9.12
CA THR A 40 25.10 -6.77 -9.30
C THR A 40 23.75 -6.08 -9.23
N ALA A 41 23.72 -4.80 -8.83
CA ALA A 41 22.52 -4.00 -8.78
C ALA A 41 21.94 -3.76 -10.19
N THR A 42 20.66 -4.08 -10.36
CA THR A 42 19.87 -3.78 -11.56
C THR A 42 19.18 -2.44 -11.43
N LYS A 43 18.64 -1.89 -12.54
CA LYS A 43 17.82 -0.66 -12.49
C LYS A 43 16.66 -0.76 -11.48
N GLN A 44 16.03 -1.93 -11.40
CA GLN A 44 14.96 -2.20 -10.43
C GLN A 44 15.45 -2.12 -8.98
N ASP A 45 16.66 -2.62 -8.71
CA ASP A 45 17.27 -2.56 -7.38
C ASP A 45 17.58 -1.10 -6.98
N ILE A 46 18.13 -0.32 -7.91
CA ILE A 46 18.40 1.12 -7.71
C ILE A 46 17.10 1.88 -7.41
N TYR A 47 16.04 1.66 -8.20
CA TYR A 47 14.73 2.23 -7.94
C TYR A 47 14.19 1.83 -6.57
N THR A 48 14.24 0.54 -6.23
CA THR A 48 13.68 0.03 -4.97
C THR A 48 14.43 0.60 -3.77
N ALA A 49 15.76 0.67 -3.83
CA ALA A 49 16.57 1.27 -2.77
C ALA A 49 16.22 2.75 -2.56
N LEU A 50 16.05 3.52 -3.64
CA LEU A 50 15.65 4.92 -3.55
C LEU A 50 14.22 5.09 -3.02
N ALA A 51 13.26 4.31 -3.51
CA ALA A 51 11.87 4.35 -3.07
C ALA A 51 11.74 4.06 -1.58
N LEU A 52 12.46 3.05 -1.06
CA LEU A 52 12.49 2.73 0.37
C LEU A 52 13.14 3.84 1.20
N THR A 53 14.21 4.43 0.69
CA THR A 53 14.89 5.59 1.31
C THR A 53 13.94 6.77 1.47
N VAL A 54 13.16 7.09 0.44
CA VAL A 54 12.14 8.15 0.48
C VAL A 54 10.98 7.75 1.41
N ARG A 55 10.53 6.49 1.32
CA ARG A 55 9.41 5.97 2.13
C ARG A 55 9.67 6.09 3.63
N ASN A 56 10.88 5.87 4.12
CA ASN A 56 11.14 6.01 5.56
C ASN A 56 10.83 7.42 6.08
N ARG A 57 11.17 8.45 5.31
CA ARG A 57 10.85 9.84 5.65
C ARG A 57 9.34 10.12 5.63
N LEU A 58 8.59 9.42 4.75
CA LEU A 58 7.11 9.42 4.79
C LEU A 58 6.60 8.74 6.06
N LEU A 59 7.14 7.57 6.41
CA LEU A 59 6.67 6.77 7.55
C LEU A 59 6.82 7.51 8.87
N GLU A 60 7.91 8.26 9.06
CA GLU A 60 8.10 9.11 10.23
C GLU A 60 6.96 10.12 10.40
N ARG A 61 6.61 10.82 9.32
CA ARG A 61 5.52 11.80 9.31
C ARG A 61 4.17 11.11 9.47
N TRP A 62 3.96 9.98 8.80
CA TRP A 62 2.73 9.20 8.85
C TRP A 62 2.42 8.68 10.25
N ILE A 63 3.39 8.11 10.96
CA ILE A 63 3.22 7.66 12.35
C ILE A 63 2.77 8.83 13.25
N ARG A 64 3.40 10.00 13.10
CA ARG A 64 3.03 11.21 13.85
C ARG A 64 1.64 11.72 13.48
N THR A 65 1.28 11.73 12.20
CA THR A 65 -0.06 12.12 11.74
C THR A 65 -1.12 11.23 12.39
N GLN A 66 -0.91 9.91 12.36
CA GLN A 66 -1.83 8.97 13.00
C GLN A 66 -1.90 9.17 14.51
N GLU A 67 -0.76 9.31 15.18
CA GLU A 67 -0.71 9.57 16.62
C GLU A 67 -1.47 10.84 17.00
N THR A 68 -1.30 11.94 16.25
CA THR A 68 -2.06 13.18 16.43
C THR A 68 -3.56 12.93 16.27
N TYR A 69 -3.97 12.24 15.20
CA TYR A 69 -5.37 11.95 14.96
C TYR A 69 -6.01 11.10 16.06
N TYR A 70 -5.26 10.19 16.68
CA TYR A 70 -5.74 9.38 17.80
C TYR A 70 -5.79 10.18 19.11
N LYS A 71 -4.73 10.90 19.46
CA LYS A 71 -4.66 11.67 20.72
C LYS A 71 -5.69 12.78 20.78
N GLN A 72 -5.99 13.41 19.65
CA GLN A 72 -6.94 14.52 19.58
C GLN A 72 -8.38 14.08 19.29
N ASP A 73 -8.61 12.79 19.04
CA ASP A 73 -9.93 12.22 18.70
C ASP A 73 -10.69 13.02 17.63
N VAL A 74 -9.98 13.40 16.56
CA VAL A 74 -10.54 14.22 15.49
C VAL A 74 -11.53 13.44 14.64
N LYS A 75 -12.55 14.12 14.12
CA LYS A 75 -13.42 13.56 13.09
C LYS A 75 -12.60 13.25 11.83
N ARG A 76 -12.80 12.05 11.26
CA ARG A 76 -12.08 11.56 10.09
C ARG A 76 -13.01 11.36 8.90
N VAL A 77 -12.49 11.63 7.71
CA VAL A 77 -13.17 11.37 6.43
C VAL A 77 -12.69 10.02 5.88
N TYR A 78 -13.63 9.16 5.51
CA TYR A 78 -13.36 7.87 4.87
C TYR A 78 -13.93 7.89 3.46
N TYR A 79 -13.05 7.93 2.46
CA TYR A 79 -13.41 7.91 1.05
C TYR A 79 -13.37 6.48 0.53
N LEU A 80 -14.54 5.93 0.23
CA LEU A 80 -14.68 4.58 -0.31
C LEU A 80 -14.73 4.66 -1.84
N SER A 81 -13.80 3.98 -2.51
CA SER A 81 -13.80 3.87 -3.97
C SER A 81 -13.32 2.49 -4.39
N LEU A 82 -13.89 1.97 -5.47
CA LEU A 82 -13.38 0.77 -6.12
C LEU A 82 -12.17 1.07 -7.01
N GLU A 83 -11.85 2.34 -7.28
CA GLU A 83 -10.73 2.74 -8.13
C GLU A 83 -9.90 3.87 -7.50
N PHE A 84 -8.59 3.78 -7.65
CA PHE A 84 -7.61 4.82 -7.34
C PHE A 84 -6.51 4.85 -8.39
N LEU A 85 -6.50 5.86 -9.27
CA LEU A 85 -5.47 5.99 -10.31
C LEU A 85 -4.30 6.82 -9.76
N MET A 86 -3.49 6.18 -8.92
CA MET A 86 -2.41 6.84 -8.18
C MET A 86 -1.25 7.25 -9.11
N GLY A 87 -0.93 6.40 -10.09
CA GLY A 87 0.26 6.52 -10.92
C GLY A 87 1.54 6.18 -10.13
N ARG A 88 2.67 6.71 -10.60
CA ARG A 88 3.99 6.57 -9.97
C ARG A 88 4.11 7.44 -8.71
N ALA A 89 4.56 6.87 -7.60
CA ALA A 89 4.57 7.53 -6.29
C ALA A 89 5.92 8.19 -5.94
N LEU A 90 7.04 7.78 -6.54
CA LEU A 90 8.36 8.34 -6.21
C LEU A 90 8.40 9.85 -6.47
N GLY A 91 8.04 10.28 -7.68
CA GLY A 91 8.06 11.69 -8.06
C GLY A 91 7.14 12.54 -7.16
N ASN A 92 5.92 12.07 -6.90
CA ASN A 92 4.97 12.75 -6.02
C ASN A 92 5.51 12.89 -4.58
N SER A 93 6.10 11.81 -4.06
CA SER A 93 6.66 11.79 -2.71
C SER A 93 7.86 12.75 -2.59
N LEU A 94 8.74 12.79 -3.58
CA LEU A 94 9.88 13.72 -3.60
C LEU A 94 9.42 15.19 -3.58
N VAL A 95 8.39 15.52 -4.37
CA VAL A 95 7.83 16.88 -4.41
C VAL A 95 7.18 17.25 -3.07
N ASN A 96 6.25 16.42 -2.57
CA ASN A 96 5.48 16.75 -1.37
C ASN A 96 6.35 16.76 -0.09
N LEU A 97 7.45 16.00 -0.07
CA LEU A 97 8.43 16.03 1.02
C LEU A 97 9.43 17.19 0.94
N GLY A 98 9.53 17.87 -0.22
CA GLY A 98 10.58 18.86 -0.48
C GLY A 98 11.97 18.26 -0.67
N LEU A 99 12.04 17.02 -1.19
CA LEU A 99 13.28 16.24 -1.36
C LEU A 99 13.82 16.24 -2.78
N LEU A 100 13.10 16.79 -3.76
CA LEU A 100 13.43 16.65 -5.18
C LEU A 100 14.89 17.07 -5.49
N ASP A 101 15.29 18.27 -5.06
CA ASP A 101 16.63 18.81 -5.33
C ASP A 101 17.73 18.02 -4.60
N GLU A 102 17.49 17.65 -3.34
CA GLU A 102 18.46 16.88 -2.54
C GLU A 102 18.61 15.45 -3.06
N CYS A 103 17.53 14.83 -3.53
CA CYS A 103 17.60 13.54 -4.21
C CYS A 103 18.34 13.63 -5.54
N HIS A 104 18.15 14.69 -6.31
CA HIS A 104 18.91 14.88 -7.56
C HIS A 104 20.42 14.96 -7.28
N LYS A 105 20.83 15.72 -6.25
CA LYS A 105 22.24 15.78 -5.82
C LYS A 105 22.76 14.42 -5.37
N ALA A 106 22.00 13.71 -4.53
CA ALA A 106 22.37 12.41 -4.00
C ALA A 106 22.54 11.35 -5.10
N MET A 107 21.58 11.26 -6.04
CA MET A 107 21.65 10.30 -7.13
C MET A 107 22.80 10.62 -8.09
N HIS A 108 23.05 11.90 -8.38
CA HIS A 108 24.19 12.31 -9.18
C HIS A 108 25.53 11.94 -8.52
N GLU A 109 25.67 12.13 -7.20
CA GLU A 109 26.86 11.69 -6.44
C GLU A 109 27.09 10.18 -6.52
N LEU A 110 26.01 9.40 -6.52
CA LEU A 110 26.03 7.94 -6.69
C LEU A 110 26.25 7.49 -8.15
N GLY A 111 26.28 8.42 -9.11
CA GLY A 111 26.48 8.13 -10.54
C GLY A 111 25.21 7.70 -11.28
N TYR A 112 24.03 8.02 -10.77
CA TYR A 112 22.74 7.69 -11.39
C TYR A 112 21.96 8.95 -11.80
N ASP A 113 21.21 8.86 -12.89
CA ASP A 113 20.24 9.88 -13.29
C ASP A 113 18.89 9.64 -12.60
N LEU A 114 18.37 10.65 -11.91
CA LEU A 114 17.13 10.51 -11.14
C LEU A 114 15.91 10.25 -12.05
N GLU A 115 15.88 10.83 -13.25
CA GLU A 115 14.75 10.64 -14.18
C GLU A 115 14.74 9.22 -14.73
N GLU A 116 15.89 8.66 -15.10
CA GLU A 116 16.00 7.24 -15.49
C GLU A 116 15.54 6.29 -14.38
N VAL A 117 15.87 6.60 -13.12
CA VAL A 117 15.42 5.80 -11.97
C VAL A 117 13.90 5.90 -11.79
N ARG A 118 13.31 7.09 -11.96
CA ARG A 118 11.85 7.31 -11.88
C ARG A 118 11.07 6.60 -12.99
N GLU A 119 11.64 6.45 -14.17
CA GLU A 119 11.04 5.69 -15.28
C GLU A 119 11.04 4.17 -15.05
N THR A 120 11.76 3.67 -14.04
CA THR A 120 11.71 2.25 -13.65
C THR A 120 10.48 1.90 -12.81
N GLU A 121 9.84 2.90 -12.19
CA GLU A 121 8.65 2.70 -11.38
C GLU A 121 7.45 2.29 -12.25
N TRP A 122 6.73 1.24 -11.83
CA TRP A 122 5.48 0.84 -12.45
C TRP A 122 4.32 1.66 -11.88
N ASP A 123 3.38 2.08 -12.73
CA ASP A 123 2.12 2.66 -12.29
C ASP A 123 1.33 1.66 -11.45
N ALA A 124 0.72 2.12 -10.36
CA ALA A 124 -0.15 1.27 -9.55
C ALA A 124 -1.46 0.97 -10.30
N GLY A 125 -1.65 -0.29 -10.69
CA GLY A 125 -2.85 -0.81 -11.36
C GLY A 125 -4.08 -0.87 -10.45
N LEU A 126 -4.52 0.27 -9.94
CA LEU A 126 -5.58 0.38 -8.92
C LEU A 126 -6.83 1.12 -9.40
N GLY A 127 -6.84 1.60 -10.64
CA GLY A 127 -7.97 2.29 -11.26
C GLY A 127 -7.75 2.42 -12.76
N ASN A 128 -8.80 2.81 -13.49
CA ASN A 128 -8.75 2.88 -14.95
C ASN A 128 -8.94 4.31 -15.47
N GLY A 129 -9.95 5.00 -14.94
CA GLY A 129 -10.43 6.24 -15.55
C GLY A 129 -10.47 7.44 -14.63
N GLY A 130 -11.28 8.43 -15.04
CA GLY A 130 -11.46 9.69 -14.32
C GLY A 130 -12.01 9.51 -12.90
N LEU A 131 -12.80 8.47 -12.64
CA LEU A 131 -13.27 8.14 -11.28
C LEU A 131 -12.09 7.85 -10.34
N GLY A 132 -11.22 6.92 -10.75
CA GLY A 132 -10.02 6.58 -9.99
C GLY A 132 -9.06 7.77 -9.86
N ARG A 133 -8.91 8.60 -10.90
CA ARG A 133 -8.03 9.77 -10.81
C ARG A 133 -8.60 10.87 -9.92
N LEU A 134 -9.92 11.07 -9.92
CA LEU A 134 -10.59 11.98 -8.98
C LEU A 134 -10.34 11.55 -7.54
N ALA A 135 -10.52 10.25 -7.24
CA ALA A 135 -10.25 9.70 -5.92
C ALA A 135 -8.80 9.93 -5.48
N ALA A 136 -7.83 9.66 -6.37
CA ALA A 136 -6.41 9.91 -6.10
C ALA A 136 -6.12 11.40 -5.81
N CYS A 137 -6.64 12.32 -6.63
CA CYS A 137 -6.47 13.76 -6.42
C CYS A 137 -7.15 14.25 -5.13
N PHE A 138 -8.27 13.65 -4.73
CA PHE A 138 -8.90 13.93 -3.44
C PHE A 138 -8.01 13.52 -2.27
N LEU A 139 -7.35 12.36 -2.31
CA LEU A 139 -6.45 11.96 -1.24
C LEU A 139 -5.26 12.91 -1.08
N ASP A 140 -4.66 13.33 -2.20
CA ASP A 140 -3.60 14.35 -2.19
C ASP A 140 -4.10 15.68 -1.61
N SER A 141 -5.28 16.13 -2.02
CA SER A 141 -5.89 17.37 -1.52
C SER A 141 -6.20 17.30 -0.02
N LEU A 142 -6.74 16.17 0.45
CA LEU A 142 -7.01 15.96 1.88
C LEU A 142 -5.73 16.05 2.70
N ALA A 143 -4.64 15.42 2.24
CA ALA A 143 -3.36 15.48 2.93
C ALA A 143 -2.75 16.90 2.89
N SER A 144 -2.80 17.57 1.74
CA SER A 144 -2.28 18.93 1.55
C SER A 144 -3.04 19.99 2.35
N LEU A 145 -4.34 19.81 2.54
CA LEU A 145 -5.19 20.67 3.38
C LEU A 145 -5.19 20.26 4.86
N GLU A 146 -4.36 19.29 5.23
CA GLU A 146 -4.25 18.76 6.61
C GLU A 146 -5.57 18.21 7.17
N ILE A 147 -6.47 17.75 6.27
CA ILE A 147 -7.75 17.16 6.63
C ILE A 147 -7.52 15.68 6.99
N PRO A 148 -7.95 15.23 8.20
CA PRO A 148 -7.86 13.83 8.59
C PRO A 148 -8.65 12.91 7.66
N GLY A 149 -7.93 12.15 6.84
CA GLY A 149 -8.51 11.44 5.70
C GLY A 149 -7.93 10.05 5.48
N TYR A 150 -8.80 9.15 5.03
CA TYR A 150 -8.47 7.80 4.61
C TYR A 150 -9.13 7.51 3.26
N GLY A 151 -8.36 6.94 2.33
CA GLY A 151 -8.89 6.23 1.18
C GLY A 151 -9.05 4.75 1.51
N TYR A 152 -10.15 4.14 1.10
CA TYR A 152 -10.38 2.70 1.19
C TYR A 152 -10.73 2.13 -0.17
N GLY A 153 -10.00 1.09 -0.58
CA GLY A 153 -10.21 0.41 -1.85
C GLY A 153 -9.78 -1.06 -1.82
N ILE A 154 -9.71 -1.67 -3.00
CA ILE A 154 -9.28 -3.06 -3.20
C ILE A 154 -7.86 -3.06 -3.76
N ARG A 155 -7.03 -4.00 -3.30
CA ARG A 155 -5.67 -4.21 -3.81
C ARG A 155 -5.73 -5.16 -5.02
N TYR A 156 -6.00 -4.63 -6.21
CA TYR A 156 -6.03 -5.44 -7.43
C TYR A 156 -4.63 -5.93 -7.82
N GLU A 157 -4.52 -7.23 -8.10
CA GLU A 157 -3.22 -7.81 -8.47
C GLU A 157 -2.86 -7.59 -9.94
N TYR A 158 -3.87 -7.50 -10.82
CA TYR A 158 -3.70 -7.50 -12.27
C TYR A 158 -4.21 -6.24 -12.98
N GLY A 159 -4.46 -5.16 -12.22
CA GLY A 159 -4.94 -3.87 -12.76
C GLY A 159 -6.14 -4.02 -13.70
N ILE A 160 -6.15 -3.24 -14.78
CA ILE A 160 -7.11 -3.41 -15.87
C ILE A 160 -6.52 -4.29 -16.99
N PHE A 161 -5.53 -3.77 -17.72
CA PHE A 161 -4.70 -4.49 -18.69
C PHE A 161 -3.58 -3.57 -19.20
N ASN A 162 -2.48 -4.17 -19.65
CA ASN A 162 -1.45 -3.52 -20.46
C ASN A 162 -1.86 -3.59 -21.94
N GLN A 163 -2.08 -2.41 -22.53
CA GLN A 163 -2.47 -2.27 -23.94
C GLN A 163 -1.23 -2.31 -24.85
N ARG A 164 -1.27 -3.17 -25.87
CA ARG A 164 -0.30 -3.16 -26.97
C ARG A 164 -1.03 -3.02 -28.29
N ILE A 165 -0.37 -2.41 -29.27
CA ILE A 165 -0.88 -2.32 -30.64
C ILE A 165 -0.11 -3.33 -31.49
N GLN A 166 -0.82 -4.31 -32.04
CA GLN A 166 -0.28 -5.30 -32.96
C GLN A 166 -1.10 -5.29 -34.25
N ASP A 167 -0.42 -5.07 -35.38
CA ASP A 167 -1.05 -5.01 -36.71
C ASP A 167 -2.23 -4.02 -36.81
N GLY A 168 -2.18 -2.93 -36.05
CA GLY A 168 -3.23 -1.90 -36.01
C GLY A 168 -4.39 -2.18 -35.03
N TYR A 169 -4.34 -3.29 -34.28
CA TYR A 169 -5.37 -3.69 -33.33
C TYR A 169 -4.87 -3.68 -31.89
N GLN A 170 -5.79 -3.43 -30.95
CA GLN A 170 -5.53 -3.56 -29.52
C GLN A 170 -5.38 -5.04 -29.14
N VAL A 171 -4.31 -5.33 -28.40
CA VAL A 171 -4.07 -6.60 -27.73
C VAL A 171 -3.88 -6.32 -26.24
N GLU A 172 -4.58 -7.07 -25.42
CA GLU A 172 -4.62 -6.92 -23.96
C GLU A 172 -3.77 -7.99 -23.29
N SER A 173 -3.05 -7.61 -22.24
CA SER A 173 -2.33 -8.54 -21.36
C SER A 173 -2.48 -8.10 -19.91
N PRO A 174 -2.40 -9.01 -18.92
CA PRO A 174 -2.52 -8.65 -17.51
C PRO A 174 -1.48 -7.62 -17.08
N ASP A 175 -1.89 -6.64 -16.26
CA ASP A 175 -0.98 -5.65 -15.69
C ASP A 175 -0.34 -6.19 -14.40
N ASN A 176 0.88 -6.70 -14.52
CA ASN A 176 1.62 -7.36 -13.44
C ASN A 176 2.43 -6.37 -12.58
N TRP A 177 1.87 -5.21 -12.24
CA TRP A 177 2.56 -4.15 -11.49
C TRP A 177 3.14 -4.60 -10.14
N LEU A 178 2.57 -5.65 -9.52
CA LEU A 178 3.05 -6.24 -8.26
C LEU A 178 4.12 -7.32 -8.42
N ARG A 179 4.54 -7.68 -9.64
CA ARG A 179 5.45 -8.82 -9.91
C ARG A 179 6.74 -8.75 -9.10
N TYR A 180 7.27 -7.56 -8.89
CA TYR A 180 8.52 -7.32 -8.16
C TYR A 180 8.29 -6.74 -6.76
N GLY A 181 7.03 -6.82 -6.28
CA GLY A 181 6.58 -6.15 -5.07
C GLY A 181 6.28 -4.67 -5.29
N ASN A 182 5.68 -4.05 -4.28
CA ASN A 182 5.39 -2.62 -4.26
C ASN A 182 6.15 -1.99 -3.09
N ALA A 183 7.10 -1.11 -3.39
CA ALA A 183 7.92 -0.46 -2.38
C ALA A 183 7.12 0.47 -1.46
N TRP A 184 5.91 0.90 -1.84
CA TRP A 184 5.14 1.91 -1.11
C TRP A 184 4.13 1.35 -0.12
N GLU A 185 3.74 0.08 -0.27
CA GLU A 185 2.75 -0.53 0.62
C GLU A 185 3.37 -1.12 1.89
N ILE A 186 2.60 -1.09 2.96
CA ILE A 186 2.90 -1.71 4.25
C ILE A 186 1.79 -2.69 4.55
N ALA A 187 2.11 -3.99 4.52
CA ALA A 187 1.21 -5.05 4.92
C ALA A 187 0.85 -4.94 6.42
N ARG A 188 -0.43 -5.13 6.74
CA ARG A 188 -0.97 -5.10 8.10
C ARG A 188 -1.65 -6.44 8.45
N PRO A 189 -0.88 -7.52 8.65
CA PRO A 189 -1.43 -8.82 9.03
C PRO A 189 -2.22 -8.79 10.34
N GLU A 190 -1.95 -7.81 11.21
CA GLU A 190 -2.73 -7.55 12.42
C GLU A 190 -4.15 -7.02 12.15
N TYR A 191 -4.42 -6.52 10.94
CA TYR A 191 -5.73 -6.05 10.48
C TYR A 191 -6.28 -7.01 9.43
N LEU A 192 -6.75 -8.15 9.92
CA LEU A 192 -7.35 -9.22 9.15
C LEU A 192 -8.81 -9.36 9.58
N TYR A 193 -9.74 -9.09 8.67
CA TYR A 193 -11.18 -9.08 8.95
C TYR A 193 -11.91 -10.16 8.14
N PRO A 194 -12.78 -10.97 8.75
CA PRO A 194 -13.61 -11.91 8.01
C PRO A 194 -14.71 -11.16 7.25
N VAL A 195 -14.84 -11.48 5.96
CA VAL A 195 -15.91 -11.04 5.08
C VAL A 195 -16.72 -12.26 4.68
N HIS A 196 -18.01 -12.21 4.95
CA HIS A 196 -18.91 -13.34 4.74
C HIS A 196 -19.64 -13.18 3.41
N PHE A 197 -19.86 -14.28 2.70
CA PHE A 197 -20.65 -14.36 1.48
C PHE A 197 -21.70 -15.47 1.61
N TYR A 198 -22.72 -15.43 0.74
CA TYR A 198 -23.81 -16.41 0.67
C TYR A 198 -24.60 -16.54 1.99
N GLY A 199 -24.86 -17.76 2.45
CA GLY A 199 -25.61 -18.05 3.66
C GLY A 199 -27.09 -17.66 3.64
N LYS A 200 -27.68 -17.59 4.83
CA LYS A 200 -29.11 -17.29 5.04
C LYS A 200 -29.35 -16.56 6.36
N VAL A 201 -30.47 -15.84 6.43
CA VAL A 201 -30.89 -15.15 7.65
C VAL A 201 -31.82 -16.05 8.46
N LEU A 202 -31.42 -16.36 9.69
CA LEU A 202 -32.29 -16.99 10.69
C LEU A 202 -32.95 -15.90 11.53
N GLN A 203 -34.27 -15.94 11.61
CA GLN A 203 -35.05 -15.04 12.46
C GLN A 203 -35.64 -15.83 13.62
N TYR A 204 -35.36 -15.38 14.85
CA TYR A 204 -35.94 -15.96 16.05
C TYR A 204 -36.15 -14.90 17.13
N ARG A 205 -36.90 -15.25 18.17
CA ARG A 205 -37.09 -14.39 19.35
C ARG A 205 -36.15 -14.86 20.46
N ASP A 206 -35.37 -13.93 21.01
CA ASP A 206 -34.49 -14.22 22.13
C ASP A 206 -35.29 -14.46 23.43
N ARG A 207 -34.58 -14.79 24.51
CA ARG A 207 -35.16 -14.99 25.86
C ARG A 207 -35.86 -13.76 26.45
N HIS A 208 -35.66 -12.57 25.86
CA HIS A 208 -36.27 -11.30 26.24
C HIS A 208 -37.35 -10.86 25.24
N ASN A 209 -37.76 -11.75 24.32
CA ASN A 209 -38.76 -11.51 23.30
C ASN A 209 -38.35 -10.44 22.25
N HIS A 210 -37.05 -10.18 22.07
CA HIS A 210 -36.55 -9.36 20.97
C HIS A 210 -36.41 -10.19 19.70
N LEU A 211 -36.77 -9.60 18.55
CA LEU A 211 -36.49 -10.19 17.25
C LEU A 211 -35.00 -10.09 16.97
N VAL A 212 -34.34 -11.23 16.79
CA VAL A 212 -32.94 -11.34 16.39
C VAL A 212 -32.88 -11.84 14.95
N ASN A 213 -32.01 -11.20 14.15
CA ASN A 213 -31.67 -11.64 12.80
C ASN A 213 -30.20 -12.06 12.82
N GLU A 214 -29.94 -13.33 12.54
CA GLU A 214 -28.60 -13.89 12.52
C GLU A 214 -28.25 -14.37 11.10
N TRP A 215 -27.07 -14.02 10.61
CA TRP A 215 -26.59 -14.46 9.29
C TRP A 215 -25.72 -15.70 9.47
N LEU A 216 -26.20 -16.84 8.97
CA LEU A 216 -25.61 -18.16 9.18
C LEU A 216 -25.27 -18.83 7.86
N GLU A 217 -24.47 -19.91 7.93
CA GLU A 217 -24.09 -20.77 6.80
C GLU A 217 -23.37 -19.99 5.68
N THR A 218 -22.52 -19.05 6.07
CA THR A 218 -21.75 -18.20 5.16
C THR A 218 -20.41 -18.82 4.77
N GLU A 219 -19.91 -18.43 3.60
CA GLU A 219 -18.51 -18.66 3.20
C GLU A 219 -17.66 -17.47 3.66
N GLU A 220 -16.47 -17.73 4.17
CA GLU A 220 -15.60 -16.70 4.76
C GLU A 220 -14.35 -16.45 3.91
N VAL A 221 -14.14 -15.19 3.55
CA VAL A 221 -12.89 -14.70 2.95
C VAL A 221 -12.27 -13.69 3.89
N LEU A 222 -10.94 -13.73 4.07
CA LEU A 222 -10.24 -12.78 4.92
C LEU A 222 -9.80 -11.55 4.11
N ALA A 223 -10.12 -10.37 4.60
CA ALA A 223 -9.64 -9.10 4.07
C ALA A 223 -8.40 -8.65 4.86
N MET A 224 -7.23 -8.67 4.23
CA MET A 224 -5.97 -8.20 4.79
C MET A 224 -5.67 -6.77 4.34
N ALA A 225 -5.37 -5.87 5.27
CA ALA A 225 -5.06 -4.48 4.95
C ALA A 225 -3.61 -4.31 4.43
N TYR A 226 -3.47 -3.43 3.43
CA TYR A 226 -2.22 -2.89 2.93
C TYR A 226 -2.32 -1.36 2.92
N ASP A 227 -1.45 -0.70 3.68
CA ASP A 227 -1.46 0.77 3.81
C ASP A 227 -0.43 1.39 2.86
N THR A 228 -0.83 2.43 2.13
CA THR A 228 0.05 3.29 1.33
C THR A 228 -0.03 4.71 1.89
N PRO A 229 1.08 5.30 2.38
CA PRO A 229 1.10 6.67 2.88
C PRO A 229 0.88 7.70 1.77
N ILE A 230 0.03 8.71 2.02
CA ILE A 230 -0.29 9.79 1.08
C ILE A 230 0.21 11.13 1.64
N PRO A 231 1.37 11.64 1.19
CA PRO A 231 1.92 12.89 1.71
C PRO A 231 1.18 14.12 1.20
N GLY A 232 0.94 15.08 2.10
CA GLY A 232 0.47 16.41 1.75
C GLY A 232 1.62 17.32 1.27
N TYR A 233 1.31 18.25 0.38
CA TYR A 233 2.26 19.22 -0.13
C TYR A 233 2.60 20.29 0.91
N ASN A 234 3.89 20.53 1.13
CA ASN A 234 4.42 21.60 1.99
C ASN A 234 3.86 21.61 3.43
N ASN A 235 3.57 20.42 3.97
CA ASN A 235 3.17 20.24 5.35
C ASN A 235 3.75 18.93 5.92
N SER A 236 3.37 18.59 7.15
CA SER A 236 3.81 17.34 7.81
C SER A 236 2.73 16.25 7.85
N THR A 237 1.57 16.50 7.24
CA THR A 237 0.45 15.56 7.21
C THR A 237 0.70 14.48 6.16
N VAL A 238 0.60 13.22 6.58
CA VAL A 238 0.58 12.07 5.69
C VAL A 238 -0.66 11.24 6.01
N ASN A 239 -1.61 11.21 5.08
CA ASN A 239 -2.83 10.42 5.17
C ASN A 239 -2.59 8.97 4.72
N THR A 240 -3.64 8.14 4.69
CA THR A 240 -3.55 6.71 4.36
C THR A 240 -4.48 6.35 3.21
N LEU A 241 -3.97 5.64 2.21
CA LEU A 241 -4.77 4.79 1.33
C LEU A 241 -4.66 3.35 1.85
N ARG A 242 -5.77 2.78 2.35
CA ARG A 242 -5.84 1.39 2.79
C ARG A 242 -6.52 0.54 1.72
N LEU A 243 -5.80 -0.45 1.22
CA LEU A 243 -6.27 -1.38 0.21
C LEU A 243 -6.45 -2.76 0.83
N TRP A 244 -7.55 -3.42 0.50
CA TRP A 244 -7.86 -4.75 0.99
C TRP A 244 -7.48 -5.82 -0.03
N ALA A 245 -6.67 -6.77 0.40
CA ALA A 245 -6.38 -7.99 -0.34
C ALA A 245 -7.22 -9.14 0.21
N ALA A 246 -7.93 -9.86 -0.66
CA ALA A 246 -8.59 -11.10 -0.30
C ALA A 246 -7.53 -12.18 -0.02
N LYS A 247 -7.71 -12.91 1.07
CA LYS A 247 -6.89 -14.05 1.49
C LYS A 247 -7.83 -15.20 1.88
N ALA A 248 -7.47 -16.41 1.51
CA ALA A 248 -8.16 -17.61 1.98
C ALA A 248 -8.08 -17.68 3.52
N SER A 249 -9.15 -18.20 4.15
CA SER A 249 -9.31 -18.29 5.62
C SER A 249 -8.36 -19.25 6.34
N ARG A 250 -7.47 -19.91 5.58
CA ARG A 250 -6.42 -20.91 5.93
C ARG A 250 -6.78 -22.35 5.61
N ASP A 251 -7.96 -22.63 5.10
CA ASP A 251 -8.39 -23.99 4.78
C ASP A 251 -7.87 -24.42 3.42
N PHE A 252 -6.61 -24.87 3.38
CA PHE A 252 -6.13 -25.76 2.32
C PHE A 252 -6.71 -27.15 2.58
N ASP A 253 -7.62 -27.60 1.73
CA ASP A 253 -8.23 -28.91 1.90
C ASP A 253 -7.26 -30.00 1.41
N PHE A 254 -6.51 -30.56 2.36
CA PHE A 254 -5.59 -31.67 2.10
C PHE A 254 -6.29 -32.91 1.53
N THR A 255 -7.61 -33.07 1.72
CA THR A 255 -8.37 -34.19 1.17
C THR A 255 -8.39 -34.11 -0.35
N TYR A 256 -8.82 -32.97 -0.91
CA TYR A 256 -8.80 -32.75 -2.36
C TYR A 256 -7.38 -32.76 -2.92
N PHE A 257 -6.40 -32.25 -2.18
CA PHE A 257 -4.99 -32.30 -2.60
C PHE A 257 -4.47 -33.73 -2.74
N ASN A 258 -4.76 -34.59 -1.76
CA ASN A 258 -4.34 -35.99 -1.76
C ASN A 258 -5.08 -36.83 -2.81
N GLU A 259 -6.28 -36.41 -3.22
CA GLU A 259 -7.06 -37.00 -4.31
C GLU A 259 -6.65 -36.50 -5.71
N GLY A 260 -5.69 -35.55 -5.79
CA GLY A 260 -5.18 -34.99 -7.04
C GLY A 260 -6.06 -33.88 -7.64
N ASP A 261 -7.09 -33.43 -6.93
CA ASP A 261 -7.94 -32.30 -7.32
C ASP A 261 -7.37 -31.00 -6.73
N TYR A 262 -6.24 -30.56 -7.31
CA TYR A 262 -5.49 -29.40 -6.84
C TYR A 262 -6.28 -28.09 -6.92
N MET A 263 -7.28 -28.00 -7.81
CA MET A 263 -8.13 -26.81 -7.96
C MET A 263 -9.11 -26.69 -6.79
N LYS A 264 -9.72 -27.80 -6.37
CA LYS A 264 -10.60 -27.81 -5.19
C LYS A 264 -9.86 -27.68 -3.88
N ALA A 265 -8.63 -28.19 -3.80
CA ALA A 265 -7.79 -28.05 -2.61
C ALA A 265 -7.46 -26.58 -2.26
N VAL A 266 -7.60 -25.68 -3.24
CA VAL A 266 -7.37 -24.24 -3.11
C VAL A 266 -8.65 -23.40 -3.34
N GLU A 267 -9.81 -24.02 -3.54
CA GLU A 267 -11.12 -23.34 -3.53
C GLU A 267 -11.51 -23.09 -2.06
N ALA A 268 -11.01 -21.97 -1.50
CA ALA A 268 -11.46 -21.39 -0.25
C ALA A 268 -11.47 -19.87 -0.35
#